data_AF-A0A1L3SQ76-F1
#
_entry.id   AF-A0A1L3SQ76-F1
#
_cell.length_a   1.000
_cell.length_b   1.000
_cell.length_c   1.000
_cell.angle_alpha   90.00
_cell.angle_beta   90.00
_cell.angle_gamma   90.00
#
_symmetry.space_group_name_H-M   'P 1'
#
loop_
_entity.id
_entity.type
_entity.pdbx_description
1 polymer ?
#
loop_
_entity_poly.entity_id
_entity_poly.type
_entity_poly.pdbx_seq_one_letter_code
_entity_poly.pdbx_strand_id
1 'polypeptide(L)'
;MPVIATEAQSFKAARARETIFARASAAFFLATGIDLPAAMGAEGKDKVAIRKRVQRLLERERLRGGARHWSYDLNRHIALKQALAFIDAGFPKAPDEVPSEGVKANGHSSHRRGRRALLASGPVASR
;
A
#
# COMPACT_ATOMS: atom_id res chain seq x y z
N MET A 1 16.30 19.15 -23.21
CA MET A 1 16.52 19.34 -21.75
C MET A 1 15.60 18.41 -20.95
N PRO A 2 15.94 17.12 -20.79
CA PRO A 2 15.07 16.15 -20.11
C PRO A 2 15.23 16.08 -18.58
N VAL A 3 16.36 16.54 -18.02
CA VAL A 3 16.70 16.36 -16.59
C VAL A 3 15.75 17.10 -15.64
N ILE A 4 15.37 18.33 -15.97
CA ILE A 4 14.46 19.15 -15.15
C ILE A 4 13.06 18.54 -15.10
N ALA A 5 12.60 17.92 -16.19
CA ALA A 5 11.28 17.29 -16.25
C ALA A 5 11.22 16.03 -15.36
N THR A 6 12.31 15.25 -15.32
CA THR A 6 12.45 14.09 -14.43
C THR A 6 12.56 14.49 -12.96
N GLU A 7 13.32 15.53 -12.63
CA GLU A 7 13.42 16.06 -11.26
C GLU A 7 12.10 16.63 -10.74
N ALA A 8 11.36 17.33 -11.61
CA ALA A 8 10.03 17.84 -11.26
C ALA A 8 9.03 16.70 -10.98
N GLN A 9 9.13 15.58 -11.71
CA GLN A 9 8.27 14.41 -11.48
C GLN A 9 8.63 13.68 -10.19
N SER A 10 9.91 13.48 -9.88
CA SER A 10 10.34 12.85 -8.64
C SER A 10 9.93 13.67 -7.41
N PHE A 11 10.07 15.00 -7.47
CA PHE A 11 9.62 15.89 -6.41
C PHE A 11 8.10 15.83 -6.20
N LYS A 12 7.30 15.85 -7.27
CA LYS A 12 5.84 15.70 -7.18
C LYS A 12 5.42 14.37 -6.55
N ALA A 13 6.09 13.28 -6.93
CA ALA A 13 5.84 11.95 -6.36
C ALA A 13 6.19 11.92 -4.85
N ALA A 14 7.32 12.51 -4.45
CA ALA A 14 7.71 12.63 -3.05
C ALA A 14 6.67 13.43 -2.23
N ARG A 15 6.21 14.58 -2.72
CA ARG A 15 5.20 15.40 -2.04
C ARG A 15 3.84 14.70 -1.94
N ALA A 16 3.44 13.96 -2.97
CA ALA A 16 2.22 13.17 -2.94
C ALA A 16 2.30 12.07 -1.85
N ARG A 17 3.44 11.37 -1.74
CA ARG A 17 3.69 10.36 -0.70
C ARG A 17 3.65 10.97 0.69
N GLU A 18 4.33 12.10 0.90
CA GLU A 18 4.33 12.85 2.15
C GLU A 18 2.91 13.26 2.57
N THR A 19 2.11 13.76 1.62
CA THR A 19 0.73 14.19 1.90
C THR A 19 -0.17 13.00 2.25
N ILE A 20 -0.05 11.88 1.54
CA ILE A 20 -0.79 10.65 1.85
C ILE A 20 -0.40 10.16 3.25
N PHE A 21 0.89 10.19 3.57
CA PHE A 21 1.39 9.78 4.88
C PHE A 21 0.88 10.69 6.00
N ALA A 22 0.94 12.02 5.83
CA ALA A 22 0.44 12.97 6.81
C ALA A 22 -1.06 12.76 7.09
N ARG A 23 -1.86 12.51 6.04
CA ARG A 23 -3.29 12.20 6.16
C ARG A 23 -3.54 10.88 6.87
N ALA A 24 -2.82 9.82 6.51
CA ALA A 24 -2.95 8.51 7.14
C ALA A 24 -2.57 8.58 8.64
N SER A 25 -1.50 9.32 8.96
CA SER A 25 -1.05 9.53 10.34
C SER A 25 -2.05 10.32 11.15
N ALA A 26 -2.60 11.41 10.60
CA ALA A 26 -3.65 12.19 11.26
C ALA A 26 -4.93 11.37 11.48
N ALA A 27 -5.37 10.62 10.46
CA ALA A 27 -6.53 9.73 10.58
C ALA A 27 -6.31 8.64 11.63
N PHE A 28 -5.11 8.04 11.67
CA PHE A 28 -4.73 7.07 12.69
C PHE A 28 -4.72 7.68 14.09
N PHE A 29 -4.15 8.87 14.26
CA PHE A 29 -4.13 9.59 15.53
C PHE A 29 -5.55 9.88 16.02
N LEU A 30 -6.41 10.43 15.17
CA LEU A 30 -7.81 10.72 15.50
C LEU A 30 -8.59 9.45 15.85
N ALA A 31 -8.31 8.33 15.20
CA ALA A 31 -9.01 7.07 15.42
C ALA A 31 -8.52 6.29 16.65
N THR A 32 -7.29 6.50 17.11
CA THR A 32 -6.63 5.63 18.11
C THR A 32 -6.02 6.36 19.31
N GLY A 33 -5.79 7.67 19.18
CA GLY A 33 -5.06 8.51 20.13
C GLY A 33 -3.55 8.21 20.19
N ILE A 34 -2.99 7.52 19.18
CA ILE A 34 -1.58 7.15 19.13
C ILE A 34 -0.89 7.97 18.04
N ASP A 35 0.22 8.63 18.37
CA ASP A 35 1.06 9.28 17.38
C ASP A 35 1.92 8.24 16.64
N LEU A 36 1.75 8.17 15.32
CA LEU A 36 2.37 7.14 14.48
C LEU A 36 3.90 7.34 14.32
N PRO A 37 4.40 8.55 14.03
CA PRO A 37 5.84 8.86 14.13
C PRO A 37 6.47 8.46 15.45
N ALA A 38 5.89 8.85 16.60
CA ALA A 38 6.38 8.44 17.91
C ALA A 38 6.35 6.92 18.10
N ALA A 39 5.29 6.25 17.62
CA ALA A 39 5.17 4.78 17.65
C ALA A 39 6.25 4.07 16.84
N MET A 40 6.66 4.64 15.70
CA MET A 40 7.70 4.09 14.85
C MET A 40 9.11 4.34 15.41
N GLY A 41 9.32 5.46 16.10
CA GLY A 41 10.57 5.79 16.79
C GLY A 41 10.73 5.13 18.16
N ALA A 42 9.69 4.49 18.69
CA ALA A 42 9.76 3.78 19.96
C ALA A 42 10.64 2.52 19.85
N GLU A 43 11.38 2.22 20.91
CA GLU A 43 12.29 1.08 20.97
C GLU A 43 11.95 0.13 22.14
N GLY A 44 12.50 -1.08 22.09
CA GLY A 44 12.41 -2.06 23.18
C GLY A 44 10.99 -2.32 23.67
N LYS A 45 10.75 -2.08 24.97
CA LYS A 45 9.47 -2.37 25.64
C LYS A 45 8.33 -1.48 25.17
N ASP A 46 8.62 -0.22 24.84
CA ASP A 46 7.61 0.75 24.41
C ASP A 46 7.08 0.39 23.02
N LYS A 47 7.97 -0.01 22.11
CA LYS A 47 7.58 -0.53 20.79
C LYS A 47 6.63 -1.73 20.91
N VAL A 48 6.96 -2.68 21.79
CA VAL A 48 6.13 -3.88 22.03
C VAL A 48 4.76 -3.50 22.61
N ALA A 49 4.71 -2.57 23.56
CA ALA A 49 3.46 -2.10 24.16
C ALA A 49 2.55 -1.41 23.12
N ILE A 50 3.12 -0.52 22.31
CA ILE A 50 2.41 0.20 21.25
C ILE A 50 1.90 -0.80 20.19
N ARG A 51 2.75 -1.71 19.73
CA ARG A 51 2.37 -2.77 18.78
C ARG A 51 1.19 -3.59 19.30
N LYS A 52 1.25 -4.03 20.57
CA LYS A 52 0.17 -4.82 21.20
C LYS A 52 -1.13 -4.02 21.31
N ARG A 53 -1.04 -2.71 21.58
CA ARG A 53 -2.21 -1.82 21.61
C ARG A 53 -2.85 -1.70 20.22
N VAL A 54 -2.05 -1.48 19.17
CA VAL A 54 -2.54 -1.41 17.78
C VAL A 54 -3.18 -2.73 17.34
N GLN A 55 -2.58 -3.87 17.67
CA GLN A 55 -3.15 -5.19 17.40
C GLN A 55 -4.53 -5.38 18.05
N ARG A 56 -4.68 -4.99 19.32
CA ARG A 56 -5.97 -5.08 20.04
C ARG A 56 -7.04 -4.19 19.41
N LEU A 57 -6.67 -2.99 18.96
CA LEU A 57 -7.60 -2.09 18.28
C LEU A 57 -8.04 -2.67 16.93
N LEU A 58 -7.11 -3.22 16.16
CA LEU A 58 -7.41 -3.88 14.89
C LEU A 58 -8.36 -5.06 15.06
N GLU A 59 -8.13 -5.87 16.10
CA GLU A 59 -8.98 -7.02 16.39
C GLU A 59 -10.38 -6.60 16.82
N ARG A 60 -10.51 -5.58 17.67
CA ARG A 60 -11.81 -4.99 18.01
C ARG A 60 -12.55 -4.50 16.77
N GLU A 61 -11.83 -3.91 15.82
CA GLU A 61 -12.42 -3.43 14.58
C GLU A 61 -12.91 -4.58 13.69
N ARG A 62 -12.15 -5.67 13.60
CA ARG A 62 -12.54 -6.90 12.89
C ARG A 62 -13.80 -7.51 13.48
N LEU A 63 -13.88 -7.61 14.81
CA LEU A 63 -15.06 -8.13 15.49
C LEU A 63 -16.30 -7.27 15.21
N ARG A 64 -16.17 -5.94 15.18
CA ARG A 64 -17.26 -5.03 14.79
C ARG A 64 -17.70 -5.26 13.34
N GLY A 65 -16.75 -5.42 12.42
CA GLY A 65 -17.02 -5.71 11.01
C GLY A 65 -17.75 -7.05 10.82
N GLY A 66 -17.29 -8.10 11.49
CA GLY A 66 -17.93 -9.42 11.48
C GLY A 66 -19.34 -9.41 12.07
N ALA A 67 -19.56 -8.64 13.14
CA ALA A 67 -20.86 -8.45 13.77
C ALA A 67 -21.79 -7.48 13.01
N ARG A 68 -21.34 -6.88 11.90
CA ARG A 68 -22.05 -5.84 11.13
C ARG A 68 -22.49 -4.67 12.04
N HIS A 69 -21.68 -4.36 13.04
CA HIS A 69 -21.97 -3.33 14.02
C HIS A 69 -21.91 -1.95 13.35
N TRP A 70 -22.87 -1.07 13.64
CA TRP A 70 -22.98 0.26 13.03
C TRP A 70 -21.72 1.12 13.19
N SER A 71 -20.97 0.90 14.27
CA SER A 71 -19.74 1.64 14.57
C SER A 71 -18.51 1.08 13.84
N TYR A 72 -18.63 0.06 12.99
CA TYR A 72 -17.54 -0.42 12.15
C TYR A 72 -17.12 0.66 11.14
N ASP A 73 -15.82 0.90 11.03
CA ASP A 73 -15.26 1.86 10.08
C ASP A 73 -14.12 1.21 9.27
N LEU A 74 -14.33 1.14 7.94
CA LEU A 74 -13.36 0.56 7.02
C LEU A 74 -12.05 1.37 6.95
N ASN A 75 -12.13 2.70 7.04
CA ASN A 75 -10.94 3.55 7.01
C ASN A 75 -10.11 3.37 8.27
N ARG A 76 -10.75 3.24 9.44
CA ARG A 76 -10.11 2.90 10.70
C ARG A 76 -9.45 1.52 10.63
N HIS A 77 -10.11 0.54 10.00
CA HIS A 77 -9.52 -0.78 9.77
C HIS A 77 -8.25 -0.69 8.90
N ILE A 78 -8.32 0.02 7.78
CA ILE A 78 -7.18 0.21 6.86
C ILE A 78 -6.04 0.93 7.58
N ALA A 79 -6.33 1.99 8.32
CA ALA A 79 -5.34 2.75 9.07
C ALA A 79 -4.64 1.90 10.14
N LEU A 80 -5.39 1.10 10.91
CA LEU A 80 -4.84 0.20 11.92
C LEU A 80 -3.95 -0.90 11.29
N LYS A 81 -4.35 -1.43 10.13
CA LYS A 81 -3.56 -2.43 9.39
C LYS A 81 -2.26 -1.83 8.86
N GLN A 82 -2.31 -0.63 8.28
CA GLN A 82 -1.14 0.08 7.77
C GLN A 82 -0.19 0.48 8.89
N ALA A 83 -0.70 1.01 10.01
CA ALA A 83 0.10 1.38 11.17
C ALA A 83 0.86 0.18 11.74
N LEU A 84 0.22 -0.99 11.85
CA LEU A 84 0.91 -2.20 12.30
C LEU A 84 2.04 -2.60 11.36
N ALA A 85 1.81 -2.51 10.04
CA ALA A 85 2.85 -2.76 9.05
C ALA A 85 4.03 -1.78 9.18
N PHE A 86 3.77 -0.49 9.41
CA PHE A 86 4.83 0.51 9.59
C PHE A 86 5.60 0.35 10.90
N ILE A 87 4.95 -0.07 11.99
CA ILE A 87 5.64 -0.37 13.25
C ILE A 87 6.57 -1.59 13.08
N ASP A 88 6.13 -2.60 12.35
CA ASP A 88 6.89 -3.85 12.16
C ASP A 88 8.01 -3.69 11.12
N ALA A 89 7.75 -3.07 9.98
CA ALA A 89 8.66 -3.00 8.83
C ALA A 89 9.28 -1.62 8.57
N GLY A 90 8.86 -0.58 9.30
CA GLY A 90 9.21 0.80 8.99
C GLY A 90 8.42 1.35 7.79
N PHE A 91 8.82 2.52 7.29
CA PHE A 91 8.21 3.08 6.09
C PHE A 91 8.50 2.21 4.86
N PRO A 92 7.52 1.98 3.98
CA PRO A 92 7.80 1.39 2.69
C PRO A 92 8.82 2.27 1.98
N LYS A 93 9.99 1.68 1.68
CA LYS A 93 11.03 2.34 0.90
C LYS A 93 10.41 2.76 -0.44
N ALA A 94 10.64 4.01 -0.85
CA ALA A 94 10.19 4.48 -2.15
C ALA A 94 10.68 3.50 -3.25
N PRO A 95 9.88 3.19 -4.27
CA PRO A 95 10.30 2.31 -5.37
C PRO A 95 11.40 2.89 -6.28
N ASP A 96 12.12 3.94 -5.86
CA ASP A 96 13.08 4.69 -6.68
C ASP A 96 14.47 4.85 -6.03
N GLU A 97 14.90 3.88 -5.21
CA GLU A 97 16.34 3.60 -5.12
C GLU A 97 16.63 2.45 -6.07
N VAL A 98 16.93 2.81 -7.32
CA VAL A 98 17.51 1.88 -8.30
C VAL A 98 18.90 1.49 -7.77
N PRO A 99 19.21 0.22 -7.49
CA PRO A 99 20.59 -0.18 -7.29
C PRO A 99 21.31 -0.01 -8.63
N SER A 100 22.21 0.96 -8.70
CA SER A 100 23.15 1.06 -9.80
C SER A 100 24.21 -0.02 -9.64
N GLU A 101 23.92 -1.28 -9.96
CA GLU A 101 24.93 -2.27 -10.32
C GLU A 101 24.34 -3.58 -10.89
N GLY A 102 24.78 -3.92 -12.10
CA GLY A 102 24.81 -5.30 -12.58
C GLY A 102 23.57 -5.81 -13.31
N VAL A 103 23.27 -5.27 -14.50
CA VAL A 103 22.47 -5.99 -15.50
C VAL A 103 23.20 -7.28 -15.86
N LYS A 104 22.79 -8.42 -15.28
CA LYS A 104 23.00 -9.73 -15.88
C LYS A 104 21.72 -10.14 -16.58
N ALA A 105 21.78 -10.14 -17.91
CA ALA A 105 20.78 -10.74 -18.76
C ALA A 105 20.64 -12.22 -18.40
N ASN A 106 19.42 -12.65 -18.07
CA ASN A 106 19.04 -14.05 -18.21
C ASN A 106 17.58 -14.10 -18.65
N GLY A 107 17.39 -14.56 -19.88
CA GLY A 107 16.08 -14.74 -20.47
C GLY A 107 15.31 -15.87 -19.80
N HIS A 108 14.01 -15.67 -19.62
CA HIS A 108 13.07 -16.77 -19.55
C HIS A 108 11.75 -16.39 -20.25
N SER A 109 11.61 -16.95 -21.44
CA SER A 109 10.46 -17.69 -21.96
C SER A 109 9.05 -17.23 -21.59
N SER A 110 8.33 -16.93 -22.67
CA SER A 110 6.90 -16.63 -22.80
C SER A 110 5.95 -17.56 -22.05
N HIS A 111 4.91 -16.96 -21.46
CA HIS A 111 3.58 -17.57 -21.34
C HIS A 111 2.48 -16.55 -21.70
N ARG A 112 2.31 -16.30 -23.01
CA ARG A 112 1.11 -15.65 -23.54
C ARG A 112 -0.04 -16.65 -23.48
N ARG A 113 -0.92 -16.48 -22.50
CA ARG A 113 -2.20 -17.19 -22.43
C ARG A 113 -3.12 -16.73 -23.58
N GLY A 114 -3.31 -17.65 -24.52
CA GLY A 114 -4.48 -17.88 -25.37
C GLY A 114 -5.33 -16.69 -25.84
N ARG A 115 -5.16 -16.33 -27.12
CA ARG A 115 -6.25 -15.74 -27.92
C ARG A 115 -5.97 -15.89 -29.42
N ARG A 116 -6.70 -16.82 -30.06
CA ARG A 116 -6.96 -17.09 -31.52
C ARG A 116 -6.97 -18.61 -31.72
N ALA A 117 -7.84 -19.22 -32.50
CA ALA A 117 -8.88 -18.75 -33.41
C ALA A 117 -9.85 -19.90 -33.67
N LEU A 118 -11.13 -19.60 -33.96
CA LEU A 118 -11.91 -20.40 -34.89
C LEU A 118 -12.59 -19.41 -35.84
N LEU A 119 -12.02 -19.32 -37.03
CA LEU A 119 -12.68 -18.81 -38.22
C LEU A 119 -13.37 -20.00 -38.89
N ALA A 120 -14.66 -19.87 -39.17
CA ALA A 120 -15.31 -20.61 -40.24
C ALA A 120 -16.28 -19.65 -40.94
N SER A 121 -15.85 -19.21 -42.13
CA SER A 121 -16.64 -18.62 -43.23
C SER A 121 -17.85 -19.51 -43.56
N GLY A 122 -19.09 -19.01 -43.64
CA GLY A 122 -19.73 -18.20 -44.71
C GLY A 122 -21.07 -18.88 -45.09
N PRO A 123 -21.88 -18.43 -46.08
CA PRO A 123 -22.08 -17.11 -46.67
C PRO A 123 -23.55 -16.60 -46.55
N VAL A 124 -23.76 -15.43 -47.15
CA VAL A 124 -24.96 -14.58 -47.30
C VAL A 124 -26.06 -15.22 -48.16
N ALA A 125 -27.34 -15.01 -47.81
CA ALA A 125 -28.42 -14.81 -48.80
C ALA A 125 -29.63 -14.08 -48.19
N SER A 126 -30.09 -13.08 -48.94
CA SER A 126 -31.15 -12.12 -48.66
C SER A 126 -32.57 -12.67 -48.89
N ARG A 127 -33.55 -12.22 -48.09
CA ARG A 127 -34.70 -11.36 -48.47
C ARG A 127 -35.73 -11.34 -47.34
#